data_AF-A0A369SGM3-F1
#
_entry.id   AF-A0A369SGM3-F1
#
_cell.length_a   1.000
_cell.length_b   1.000
_cell.length_c   1.000
_cell.angle_alpha   90.00
_cell.angle_beta   90.00
_cell.angle_gamma   90.00
#
_symmetry.space_group_name_H-M   'P 1'
#
loop_
_entity.id
_entity.type
_entity.pdbx_description
1 polymer ?
#
loop_
_entity_poly.entity_id
_entity_poly.type
_entity_poly.pdbx_seq_one_letter_code
_entity_poly.pdbx_strand_id
1 'polypeptide(L)'
;MNKILNIEPKSFQQLKSLKNLYLNDNNLKHISNATFFGLKSLTVLYLTQNFISDISSETFKCLYRLRNLFISINSIESLEKGSFKYLKSLSNLYVFNY
;
A
#
# COMPACT_ATOMS: atom_id res chain seq x y z
N MET A 1 4.46 -18.61 -4.85
CA MET A 1 3.79 -18.07 -3.65
C MET A 1 4.84 -17.57 -2.69
N ASN A 2 4.86 -16.26 -2.44
CA ASN A 2 5.69 -15.68 -1.39
C ASN A 2 4.88 -15.65 -0.09
N LYS A 3 5.52 -15.87 1.05
CA LYS A 3 4.86 -16.00 2.36
C LYS A 3 5.17 -14.81 3.26
N ILE A 4 5.37 -13.62 2.69
CA ILE A 4 5.69 -12.44 3.50
C ILE A 4 4.47 -12.12 4.37
N LEU A 5 4.65 -12.21 5.68
CA LEU A 5 3.62 -11.93 6.67
C LEU A 5 3.66 -10.47 7.13
N ASN A 6 4.88 -9.96 7.32
CA ASN A 6 5.14 -8.63 7.84
C ASN A 6 6.23 -7.94 7.02
N ILE A 7 6.14 -6.61 6.94
CA ILE A 7 7.20 -5.75 6.42
C ILE A 7 7.68 -4.91 7.60
N GLU A 8 8.96 -5.00 7.93
CA GLU A 8 9.54 -4.22 9.01
C GLU A 8 9.36 -2.72 8.74
N PRO A 9 9.10 -1.90 9.78
CA PRO A 9 9.04 -0.46 9.62
C PRO A 9 10.28 0.08 8.91
N LYS A 10 10.08 0.95 7.92
CA LYS A 10 11.16 1.61 7.16
C LYS A 10 12.02 0.66 6.31
N SER A 11 11.61 -0.59 6.04
CA SER A 11 12.35 -1.51 5.15
C SER A 11 12.69 -0.90 3.77
N PHE A 12 11.86 0.03 3.27
CA PHE A 12 12.06 0.66 1.97
C PHE A 12 12.64 2.09 2.03
N GLN A 13 13.08 2.56 3.19
CA GLN A 13 13.41 3.98 3.41
C GLN A 13 14.45 4.54 2.44
N GLN A 14 15.42 3.73 2.01
CA GLN A 14 16.48 4.17 1.11
C GLN A 14 16.11 4.06 -0.38
N LEU A 15 14.98 3.43 -0.71
CA LEU A 15 14.53 3.20 -2.09
C LEU A 15 13.83 4.43 -2.68
N LYS A 16 14.48 5.60 -2.57
CA LYS A 16 13.90 6.91 -2.92
C LYS A 16 13.53 7.05 -4.41
N SER A 17 14.15 6.25 -5.27
CA SER A 17 13.92 6.25 -6.72
C SER A 17 12.97 5.14 -7.20
N LEU A 18 12.54 4.24 -6.31
CA LEU A 18 11.66 3.13 -6.68
C LEU A 18 10.34 3.66 -7.25
N LYS A 19 9.95 3.11 -8.40
CA LYS A 19 8.74 3.49 -9.14
C LYS A 19 7.60 2.50 -8.95
N ASN A 20 7.92 1.21 -8.98
CA ASN A 20 6.93 0.14 -8.92
C ASN A 20 7.30 -0.79 -7.78
N LEU A 21 6.32 -1.10 -6.93
CA LEU A 21 6.46 -2.06 -5.84
C LEU A 21 5.37 -3.12 -5.97
N TYR A 22 5.79 -4.37 -6.08
CA TYR A 22 4.93 -5.53 -6.21
C TYR A 22 4.99 -6.35 -4.92
N LEU A 23 3.88 -6.36 -4.18
CA LEU A 23 3.68 -7.13 -2.96
C LEU A 23 2.42 -8.01 -3.07
N ASN A 24 1.88 -8.17 -4.27
CA ASN A 24 0.76 -9.09 -4.51
C ASN A 24 1.13 -10.54 -4.18
N ASP A 25 0.11 -11.35 -3.91
CA ASP A 25 0.26 -12.78 -3.62
C ASP A 25 1.18 -13.06 -2.42
N ASN A 26 0.97 -12.30 -1.36
CA ASN A 26 1.63 -12.47 -0.06
C ASN A 26 0.58 -12.64 1.05
N ASN A 27 1.06 -12.76 2.28
CA ASN A 27 0.20 -12.96 3.45
C ASN A 27 0.17 -11.72 4.35
N LEU A 28 0.32 -10.51 3.78
CA LEU A 28 0.38 -9.28 4.55
C LEU A 28 -0.98 -9.02 5.22
N LYS A 29 -0.96 -8.88 6.54
CA LYS A 29 -2.16 -8.53 7.32
C LYS A 29 -2.22 -7.07 7.72
N HIS A 30 -1.05 -6.47 7.93
CA HIS A 30 -0.92 -5.11 8.45
C HIS A 30 0.02 -4.28 7.58
N ILE A 31 -0.45 -3.09 7.23
CA ILE A 31 0.36 -2.04 6.62
C ILE A 31 0.16 -0.75 7.40
N SER A 32 1.26 -0.04 7.67
CA SER A 32 1.24 1.21 8.44
C SER A 32 1.87 2.34 7.64
N ASN A 33 1.77 3.56 8.18
CA ASN A 33 2.47 4.73 7.65
C ASN A 33 4.00 4.54 7.58
N ALA A 34 4.56 3.64 8.38
CA ALA A 34 5.99 3.31 8.38
C ALA A 34 6.37 2.25 7.34
N THR A 35 5.43 1.42 6.88
CA THR A 35 5.67 0.35 5.89
C THR A 35 6.21 0.93 4.59
N PHE A 36 5.61 2.00 4.08
CA PHE A 36 6.00 2.63 2.81
C PHE A 36 6.84 3.92 2.98
N PHE A 37 7.41 4.12 4.16
CA PHE A 37 8.20 5.31 4.45
C PHE A 37 9.41 5.40 3.50
N GLY A 38 9.63 6.59 2.93
CA GLY A 38 10.74 6.86 2.00
C GLY A 38 10.46 6.61 0.52
N LEU A 39 9.34 5.95 0.16
CA LEU A 39 8.94 5.65 -1.23
C LEU A 39 8.35 6.86 -1.98
N LYS A 40 9.07 7.98 -1.94
CA LYS A 40 8.67 9.29 -2.49
C LYS A 40 8.47 9.32 -4.00
N SER A 41 9.09 8.39 -4.72
CA SER A 41 9.01 8.29 -6.18
C SER A 41 8.01 7.26 -6.69
N LEU A 42 7.36 6.52 -5.79
CA LEU A 42 6.51 5.39 -6.14
C LEU A 42 5.29 5.86 -6.93
N THR A 43 5.05 5.21 -8.06
CA THR A 43 3.94 5.47 -8.98
C THR A 43 2.95 4.32 -9.03
N VAL A 44 3.40 3.08 -8.78
CA VAL A 44 2.56 1.88 -8.83
C VAL A 44 2.80 1.01 -7.60
N LEU A 45 1.72 0.62 -6.93
CA LEU A 45 1.74 -0.27 -5.77
C LEU A 45 0.71 -1.39 -5.93
N TYR A 46 1.20 -2.63 -5.96
CA TYR A 46 0.37 -3.83 -5.94
C TYR A 46 0.38 -4.46 -4.55
N LEU A 47 -0.80 -4.54 -3.95
CA LEU A 47 -1.10 -5.26 -2.71
C LEU A 47 -2.25 -6.26 -2.91
N THR A 48 -2.63 -6.52 -4.16
CA THR A 48 -3.69 -7.47 -4.50
C THR A 48 -3.42 -8.84 -3.89
N GLN A 49 -4.45 -9.53 -3.42
CA GLN A 49 -4.31 -10.90 -2.90
C GLN A 49 -3.35 -10.95 -1.70
N ASN A 50 -3.71 -10.18 -0.67
CA ASN A 50 -3.14 -10.22 0.68
C ASN A 50 -4.29 -10.36 1.69
N PHE A 51 -4.02 -10.19 2.98
CA PHE A 51 -5.02 -10.27 4.06
C PHE A 51 -5.13 -8.95 4.82
N ILE A 52 -4.94 -7.82 4.14
CA ILE A 52 -4.97 -6.50 4.77
C ILE A 52 -6.41 -6.21 5.23
N SER A 53 -6.59 -5.99 6.53
CA SER A 53 -7.90 -5.75 7.15
C SER A 53 -8.22 -4.28 7.38
N ASP A 54 -7.20 -3.48 7.65
CA ASP A 54 -7.37 -2.10 8.09
C ASP A 54 -6.48 -1.15 7.29
N ILE A 55 -7.06 -0.04 6.85
CA ILE A 55 -6.34 1.06 6.22
C ILE A 55 -6.65 2.33 6.99
N SER A 56 -5.61 2.91 7.60
CA SER A 56 -5.73 4.18 8.33
C SER A 56 -5.50 5.38 7.42
N SER A 57 -5.90 6.54 7.92
CA SER A 57 -5.74 7.85 7.27
C SER A 57 -4.27 8.24 7.01
N GLU A 58 -3.32 7.53 7.60
CA GLU A 58 -1.89 7.78 7.49
C GLU A 58 -1.12 6.67 6.75
N THR A 59 -1.73 5.52 6.46
CA THR A 59 -1.07 4.35 5.82
C THR A 59 -0.31 4.73 4.55
N PHE A 60 -0.89 5.59 3.70
CA PHE A 60 -0.29 6.00 2.44
C PHE A 60 0.29 7.43 2.44
N LYS A 61 0.57 8.00 3.61
CA LYS A 61 0.98 9.41 3.76
C LYS A 61 2.15 9.83 2.88
N CYS A 62 3.13 8.96 2.69
CA CYS A 62 4.35 9.28 1.94
C CYS A 62 4.23 9.09 0.42
N LEU A 63 3.11 8.56 -0.08
CA LEU A 63 2.94 8.12 -1.47
C LEU A 63 2.29 9.19 -2.36
N TYR A 64 2.73 10.44 -2.24
CA TYR A 64 2.11 11.59 -2.93
C TYR A 64 2.22 11.55 -4.47
N ARG A 65 3.12 10.73 -5.03
CA ARG A 65 3.28 10.50 -6.48
C ARG A 65 2.60 9.23 -7.00
N LEU A 66 1.94 8.47 -6.13
CA LEU A 66 1.29 7.21 -6.51
C LEU A 66 0.14 7.50 -7.47
N ARG A 67 0.10 6.74 -8.57
CA ARG A 67 -0.91 6.87 -9.63
C ARG A 67 -1.85 5.68 -9.68
N ASN A 68 -1.32 4.49 -9.39
CA ASN A 68 -2.06 3.23 -9.44
C ASN A 68 -1.90 2.49 -8.12
N LEU A 69 -3.03 2.23 -7.45
CA LEU A 69 -3.10 1.45 -6.22
C LEU A 69 -4.02 0.25 -6.43
N PHE A 70 -3.46 -0.95 -6.30
CA PHE A 70 -4.20 -2.20 -6.39
C PHE A 70 -4.28 -2.85 -5.01
N ILE A 71 -5.46 -2.85 -4.41
CA ILE A 71 -5.72 -3.45 -3.08
C ILE A 71 -6.90 -4.44 -3.12
N SER A 72 -7.27 -4.90 -4.31
CA SER A 72 -8.35 -5.88 -4.51
C SER A 72 -7.99 -7.23 -3.88
N ILE A 73 -9.00 -8.04 -3.57
CA ILE A 73 -8.78 -9.37 -2.97
C ILE A 73 -7.95 -9.22 -1.68
N ASN A 74 -8.44 -8.40 -0.77
CA ASN A 74 -7.94 -8.28 0.61
C ASN A 74 -9.11 -8.52 1.57
N SER A 75 -8.86 -8.47 2.86
CA SER A 75 -9.88 -8.63 3.90
C SER A 75 -10.28 -7.29 4.51
N ILE A 76 -10.33 -6.22 3.71
CA ILE A 76 -10.50 -4.85 4.21
C ILE A 76 -11.89 -4.72 4.86
N GLU A 77 -11.91 -4.63 6.18
CA GLU A 77 -13.10 -4.42 7.01
C GLU A 77 -13.24 -2.95 7.41
N SER A 78 -12.11 -2.25 7.59
CA SER A 78 -12.08 -0.86 8.04
C SER A 78 -11.24 0.03 7.12
N LEU A 79 -11.85 1.15 6.73
CA LEU A 79 -11.22 2.21 5.96
C LEU A 79 -11.49 3.55 6.64
N GLU A 80 -10.46 4.14 7.25
CA GLU A 80 -10.62 5.44 7.91
C GLU A 80 -10.97 6.54 6.91
N LYS A 81 -11.76 7.52 7.35
CA LYS A 81 -12.03 8.73 6.55
C LYS A 81 -10.70 9.41 6.20
N GLY A 82 -10.46 9.58 4.91
CA GLY A 82 -9.23 10.21 4.42
C GLY A 82 -8.04 9.27 4.27
N SER A 83 -8.24 7.95 4.27
CA SER A 83 -7.22 6.93 3.94
C SER A 83 -6.43 7.21 2.65
N PHE A 84 -7.03 7.90 1.69
CA PHE A 84 -6.38 8.27 0.43
C PHE A 84 -6.06 9.77 0.30
N LYS A 85 -6.22 10.57 1.37
CA LYS A 85 -6.12 12.06 1.31
C LYS A 85 -4.75 12.57 0.85
N TYR A 86 -3.69 11.78 1.06
CA TYR A 86 -2.31 12.13 0.68
C TYR A 86 -1.92 11.66 -0.72
N LEU A 87 -2.74 10.81 -1.37
CA LEU A 87 -2.46 10.28 -2.70
C LEU A 87 -2.80 11.31 -3.79
N LYS A 88 -2.09 12.44 -3.80
CA LYS A 88 -2.40 13.61 -4.63
C LYS A 88 -2.34 13.35 -6.14
N SER A 89 -1.61 12.33 -6.55
CA SER A 89 -1.45 11.95 -7.96
C SER A 89 -2.28 10.72 -8.35
N LEU A 90 -3.15 10.22 -7.46
CA LEU A 90 -3.87 8.99 -7.70
C LEU A 90 -4.82 9.16 -8.88
N SER A 91 -4.70 8.27 -9.86
CA SER A 91 -5.56 8.24 -11.03
C SER A 91 -6.45 7.00 -11.03
N ASN A 92 -5.91 5.86 -10.54
CA ASN A 92 -6.61 4.59 -10.55
C ASN A 92 -6.51 3.91 -9.18
N LEU A 93 -7.66 3.55 -8.64
CA LEU A 93 -7.82 2.81 -7.40
C LEU A 93 -8.64 1.55 -7.70
N TYR A 94 -8.04 0.38 -7.46
CA TYR A 94 -8.68 -0.91 -7.71
C TYR A 94 -9.01 -1.58 -6.37
N VAL A 95 -10.28 -1.53 -6.00
CA VAL A 95 -10.85 -2.04 -4.74
C VAL A 95 -12.06 -2.89 -5.08
N PHE A 96 -11.85 -4.18 -5.29
CA PHE A 96 -12.93 -5.16 -5.43
C PHE A 96 -12.63 -6.34 -4.52
N ASN A 97 -13.63 -6.73 -3.73
CA ASN A 97 -13.67 -7.97 -2.99
C ASN A 97 -14.83 -8.77 -3.58
N TYR A 98 -14.60 -10.04 -3.94
CA TYR A 98 -15.67 -10.96 -4.34
C TYR A 98 -16.39 -11.51 -3.11
#